data_AF-A0A926TY84-F1
#
_entry.id   AF-A0A926TY84-F1
#
_cell.length_a   1.000
_cell.length_b   1.000
_cell.length_c   1.000
_cell.angle_alpha   90.00
_cell.angle_beta   90.00
_cell.angle_gamma   90.00
#
_symmetry.space_group_name_H-M   'P 1'
#
loop_
_entity.id
_entity.type
_entity.pdbx_description
1 polymer ?
#
loop_
_entity_poly.entity_id
_entity_poly.type
_entity_poly.pdbx_seq_one_letter_code
_entity_poly.pdbx_strand_id
1 'polypeptide(L)'
;MVKLMRLEKVGNWRTGKLITLALLLSLTACRSSDRASDRLAEDSAAAQQVTEDVTLANITLNQANEAGQTLWRVKAQSVTYSPDNETANVINPDGELFQDGKAIYRVQAQRGTVEQNGERIRLDGAIVATDLRSGAILKGNELSWEPKQDLLIVRNGLTGTHPQLRLSANEARLNNRQRRMELTGKVVALVRDPSLRVQAEQLVWLMDQQKVNSDRPAQIQQLRGQQTIAQAKSDRSTVDLKAKIVTLTQNAQLVQQDPPLQVNSNALTWNVSNQIIDATQPVSVQQLQQRITVTADRGRMNMQQKTVDLQQNVKAVGQRNRSQLTTDRLLWQINTQQITAEGNVIYTQANPTINVRGPRAVGRLENQTIVLSGGRVETQIIPNP
;
A
#
# COMPACT_ATOMS: atom_id res chain seq x y z
N MET A 1 -29.28 29.98 12.79
CA MET A 1 -28.71 30.90 11.78
C MET A 1 -28.18 32.11 12.53
N VAL A 2 -26.92 32.08 12.95
CA VAL A 2 -26.28 33.19 13.67
C VAL A 2 -25.13 33.67 12.80
N LYS A 3 -25.30 34.88 12.28
CA LYS A 3 -24.35 35.60 11.43
C LYS A 3 -23.50 36.44 12.38
N LEU A 4 -22.24 36.08 12.59
CA LEU A 4 -21.30 36.92 13.35
C LEU A 4 -20.48 37.76 12.38
N MET A 5 -20.82 39.04 12.40
CA MET A 5 -20.23 40.14 11.64
C MET A 5 -18.88 40.50 12.30
N ARG A 6 -17.80 40.45 11.52
CA ARG A 6 -16.46 40.87 11.94
C ARG A 6 -16.39 42.39 11.83
N LEU A 7 -16.16 43.08 12.96
CA LEU A 7 -15.85 44.51 13.00
C LEU A 7 -14.34 44.68 12.81
N GLU A 8 -13.94 45.29 11.70
CA GLU A 8 -12.57 45.79 11.50
C GLU A 8 -12.36 47.07 12.32
N LYS A 9 -11.34 47.06 13.18
CA LYS A 9 -10.84 48.25 13.87
C LYS A 9 -9.83 48.95 12.96
N VAL A 10 -10.22 50.10 12.44
CA VAL A 10 -9.33 51.09 11.83
C VAL A 10 -8.45 51.68 12.94
N GLY A 11 -7.15 51.45 12.86
CA GLY A 11 -6.16 52.10 13.72
C GLY A 11 -5.85 53.49 13.18
N ASN A 12 -6.12 54.52 13.96
CA ASN A 12 -5.59 55.87 13.72
C ASN A 12 -4.73 56.35 14.88
N TRP A 13 -3.62 56.95 14.45
CA TRP A 13 -2.42 57.30 15.17
C TRP A 13 -2.60 58.63 15.94
N ARG A 14 -1.94 58.69 17.09
CA ARG A 14 -1.63 59.79 18.03
C ARG A 14 -1.75 61.24 17.51
N THR A 15 -2.31 62.10 18.37
CA THR A 15 -1.85 63.46 18.81
C THR A 15 -2.88 63.92 19.86
N GLY A 16 -2.65 64.60 20.99
CA GLY A 16 -1.53 65.31 21.60
C GLY A 16 -2.11 66.44 22.49
N LYS A 17 -1.45 66.74 23.62
CA LYS A 17 -1.50 67.99 24.45
C LYS A 17 -2.75 68.21 25.35
N LEU A 18 -2.59 68.19 26.69
CA LEU A 18 -2.17 69.22 27.67
C LEU A 18 -3.36 69.98 28.27
N ILE A 19 -3.49 69.95 29.61
CA ILE A 19 -3.57 71.14 30.50
C ILE A 19 -3.52 70.65 31.95
N THR A 20 -2.60 71.25 32.69
CA THR A 20 -2.35 71.19 34.14
C THR A 20 -3.27 72.14 34.89
N LEU A 21 -3.75 71.75 36.07
CA LEU A 21 -3.82 72.65 37.22
C LEU A 21 -3.81 71.88 38.54
N ALA A 22 -2.93 72.34 39.45
CA ALA A 22 -2.69 71.79 40.77
C ALA A 22 -3.71 72.30 41.80
N LEU A 23 -3.99 71.49 42.83
CA LEU A 23 -4.18 72.01 44.19
C LEU A 23 -3.89 70.90 45.22
N LEU A 24 -2.95 71.19 46.12
CA LEU A 24 -2.64 70.43 47.33
C LEU A 24 -3.71 70.69 48.40
N LEU A 25 -4.11 69.66 49.15
CA LEU A 25 -4.55 69.77 50.55
C LEU A 25 -4.37 68.42 51.25
N SER A 26 -3.82 68.50 52.45
CA SER A 26 -3.30 67.44 53.32
C SER A 26 -4.31 66.97 54.37
N LEU A 27 -4.11 65.73 54.85
CA LEU A 27 -4.60 65.12 56.11
C LEU A 27 -6.12 64.85 56.17
N THR A 28 -6.62 63.66 56.48
CA THR A 28 -6.43 62.85 57.70
C THR A 28 -7.08 61.48 57.48
N ALA A 29 -6.63 60.49 58.27
CA ALA A 29 -7.12 59.11 58.27
C ALA A 29 -8.63 58.97 58.56
N CYS A 30 -9.30 58.11 57.80
CA CYS A 30 -10.46 57.35 58.26
C CYS A 30 -10.56 56.00 57.54
N ARG A 31 -10.13 54.97 58.29
CA ARG A 31 -10.59 53.58 58.34
C ARG A 31 -11.97 53.31 57.70
N SER A 32 -12.02 52.51 56.63
CA SER A 32 -13.14 51.58 56.34
C SER A 32 -12.82 50.60 55.20
N SER A 33 -12.53 49.36 55.59
CA SER A 33 -12.67 48.09 54.85
C SER A 33 -12.24 47.99 53.37
N ASP A 34 -10.99 47.56 53.14
CA ASP A 34 -10.53 46.93 51.89
C ASP A 34 -11.23 45.58 51.59
N ARG A 35 -12.04 45.06 52.52
CA ARG A 35 -12.76 43.79 52.32
C ARG A 35 -13.86 43.82 51.28
N ALA A 36 -14.40 44.99 50.93
CA ALA A 36 -15.44 45.07 49.89
C ALA A 36 -14.83 45.03 48.49
N SER A 37 -13.68 45.71 48.29
CA SER A 37 -12.95 45.73 47.02
C SER A 37 -12.24 44.40 46.75
N ASP A 38 -11.67 43.76 47.77
CA ASP A 38 -11.08 42.43 47.65
C ASP A 38 -12.14 41.35 47.43
N ARG A 39 -13.32 41.43 48.08
CA ARG A 39 -14.43 40.50 47.80
C ARG A 39 -15.10 40.74 46.45
N LEU A 40 -15.17 41.98 45.97
CA LEU A 40 -15.64 42.27 44.62
C LEU A 40 -14.63 41.84 43.55
N ALA A 41 -13.33 41.84 43.86
CA ALA A 41 -12.28 41.29 43.00
C ALA A 41 -12.22 39.75 43.05
N GLU A 42 -12.45 39.11 44.20
CA GLU A 42 -12.61 37.66 44.35
C GLU A 42 -13.91 37.17 43.70
N ASP A 43 -15.04 37.86 43.87
CA ASP A 43 -16.30 37.53 43.20
C ASP A 43 -16.24 37.83 41.70
N SER A 44 -15.51 38.86 41.27
CA SER A 44 -15.28 39.12 39.83
C SER A 44 -14.29 38.13 39.22
N ALA A 45 -13.29 37.65 39.97
CA ALA A 45 -12.39 36.58 39.55
C ALA A 45 -13.08 35.21 39.55
N ALA A 46 -14.02 34.97 40.47
CA ALA A 46 -14.88 33.78 40.49
C ALA A 46 -15.98 33.83 39.42
N ALA A 47 -16.42 35.02 39.00
CA ALA A 47 -17.40 35.22 37.93
C ALA A 47 -16.78 35.31 36.51
N GLN A 48 -15.45 35.26 36.37
CA GLN A 48 -14.77 35.44 35.08
C GLN A 48 -14.36 34.15 34.35
N GLN A 49 -14.66 32.96 34.87
CA GLN A 49 -14.43 31.70 34.14
C GLN A 49 -15.50 30.65 34.46
N VAL A 50 -16.72 30.88 34.00
CA VAL A 50 -17.68 29.79 33.77
C VAL A 50 -18.11 29.86 32.32
N THR A 51 -17.23 29.42 31.43
CA THR A 51 -17.58 29.05 30.07
C THR A 51 -18.31 27.71 30.17
N GLU A 52 -19.64 27.76 30.35
CA GLU A 52 -20.44 26.55 30.50
C GLU A 52 -20.35 25.68 29.23
N ASP A 53 -20.04 24.40 29.42
CA ASP A 53 -20.15 23.38 28.37
C ASP A 53 -21.63 23.23 27.98
N VAL A 54 -21.91 23.28 26.67
CA VAL A 54 -23.28 23.17 26.15
C VAL A 54 -23.51 21.75 25.65
N THR A 55 -24.46 21.03 26.25
CA THR A 55 -24.86 19.68 25.81
C THR A 55 -26.19 19.69 25.07
N LEU A 56 -26.21 19.15 23.86
CA LEU A 56 -27.38 19.01 22.99
C LEU A 56 -27.64 17.53 22.71
N ALA A 57 -28.91 17.13 22.65
CA ALA A 57 -29.34 15.76 22.32
C ALA A 57 -30.03 15.71 20.95
N ASN A 58 -29.86 14.58 20.23
CA ASN A 58 -30.50 14.29 18.93
C ASN A 58 -30.34 15.42 17.91
N ILE A 59 -29.10 15.87 17.72
CA ILE A 59 -28.78 17.05 16.91
C ILE A 59 -28.18 16.67 15.56
N THR A 60 -28.42 17.50 14.55
CA THR A 60 -27.65 17.51 13.30
C THR A 60 -26.76 18.74 13.28
N LEU A 61 -25.46 18.54 13.12
CA LEU A 61 -24.48 19.61 12.96
C LEU A 61 -23.98 19.66 11.51
N ASN A 62 -23.66 20.86 11.04
CA ASN A 62 -23.03 21.09 9.76
C ASN A 62 -21.97 22.19 9.87
N GLN A 63 -20.88 22.01 9.15
CA GLN A 63 -19.82 23.02 9.04
C GLN A 63 -19.58 23.36 7.58
N ALA A 64 -19.31 24.62 7.32
CA ALA A 64 -18.91 25.12 6.01
C ALA A 64 -17.53 25.78 6.07
N ASN A 65 -16.87 25.86 4.90
CA ASN A 65 -15.65 26.66 4.72
C ASN A 65 -15.99 28.15 4.55
N GLU A 66 -14.96 28.99 4.40
CA GLU A 66 -15.10 30.44 4.19
C GLU A 66 -15.92 30.80 2.94
N ALA A 67 -15.93 29.93 1.92
CA ALA A 67 -16.74 30.08 0.72
C ALA A 67 -18.19 29.60 0.88
N GLY A 68 -18.60 29.14 2.07
CA GLY A 68 -19.94 28.61 2.36
C GLY A 68 -20.18 27.17 1.90
N GLN A 69 -19.15 26.45 1.44
CA GLN A 69 -19.27 25.05 1.04
C GLN A 69 -19.19 24.13 2.26
N THR A 70 -20.11 23.18 2.37
CA THR A 70 -20.11 22.18 3.45
C THR A 70 -18.82 21.36 3.45
N LEU A 71 -18.20 21.22 4.64
CA LEU A 71 -17.02 20.38 4.89
C LEU A 71 -17.42 19.04 5.51
N TRP A 72 -18.40 19.06 6.41
CA TRP A 72 -18.94 17.87 7.05
C TRP A 72 -20.36 18.12 7.56
N ARG A 73 -21.08 17.03 7.74
CA ARG A 73 -22.42 16.99 8.34
C ARG A 73 -22.50 15.77 9.24
N VAL A 74 -23.04 15.90 10.45
CA VAL A 74 -23.13 14.78 11.38
C VAL A 74 -24.47 14.77 12.09
N LYS A 75 -25.08 13.58 12.17
CA LYS A 75 -26.18 13.27 13.08
C LYS A 75 -25.60 12.54 14.28
N ALA A 76 -26.02 12.92 15.48
CA ALA A 76 -25.47 12.35 16.70
C ALA A 76 -26.52 12.20 17.80
N GLN A 77 -26.28 11.26 18.70
CA GLN A 77 -27.12 11.06 19.88
C GLN A 77 -26.99 12.24 20.85
N SER A 78 -25.77 12.68 21.10
CA SER A 78 -25.49 13.88 21.88
C SER A 78 -24.21 14.55 21.40
N VAL A 79 -24.14 15.86 21.64
CA VAL A 79 -22.96 16.68 21.42
C VAL A 79 -22.73 17.53 22.66
N THR A 80 -21.50 17.57 23.14
CA THR A 80 -21.05 18.52 24.17
C THR A 80 -20.01 19.44 23.55
N TYR A 81 -20.33 20.74 23.48
CA TYR A 81 -19.43 21.77 22.98
C TYR A 81 -18.75 22.49 24.15
N SER A 82 -17.42 22.56 24.09
CA SER A 82 -16.61 23.29 25.06
C SER A 82 -15.97 24.50 24.37
N PRO A 83 -16.43 25.73 24.67
CA PRO A 83 -15.88 26.95 24.07
C PRO A 83 -14.39 27.13 24.34
N ASP A 84 -13.92 26.77 25.53
CA ASP A 84 -12.53 26.96 25.98
C ASP A 84 -11.52 26.21 25.12
N ASN A 85 -11.91 25.01 24.66
CA ASN A 85 -11.06 24.12 23.89
C ASN A 85 -11.39 24.14 22.39
N GLU A 86 -12.34 24.98 21.95
CA GLU A 86 -12.88 24.99 20.58
C GLU A 86 -13.20 23.59 20.03
N THR A 87 -13.75 22.73 20.90
CA THR A 87 -13.90 21.31 20.66
C THR A 87 -15.34 20.86 20.87
N ALA A 88 -15.87 20.07 19.94
CA ALA A 88 -17.17 19.41 20.07
C ALA A 88 -16.99 17.90 20.18
N ASN A 89 -17.43 17.33 21.30
CA ASN A 89 -17.46 15.89 21.53
C ASN A 89 -18.82 15.32 21.12
N VAL A 90 -18.82 14.22 20.37
CA VAL A 90 -19.99 13.68 19.69
C VAL A 90 -20.14 12.19 20.03
N ILE A 91 -21.34 11.78 20.44
CA ILE A 91 -21.65 10.38 20.76
C ILE A 91 -22.46 9.73 19.63
N ASN A 92 -22.03 8.53 19.22
CA ASN A 92 -22.58 7.74 18.12
C ASN A 92 -22.77 8.55 16.83
N PRO A 93 -21.72 9.20 16.29
CA PRO A 93 -21.83 9.98 15.06
C PRO A 93 -22.16 9.10 13.85
N ASP A 94 -23.12 9.55 13.04
CA ASP A 94 -23.34 9.14 11.65
C ASP A 94 -23.18 10.39 10.77
N GLY A 95 -22.04 10.46 10.09
CA GLY A 95 -21.59 11.67 9.42
C GLY A 95 -21.27 11.47 7.94
N GLU A 96 -21.33 12.58 7.22
CA GLU A 96 -20.89 12.71 5.83
C GLU A 96 -19.70 13.67 5.77
N LEU A 97 -18.65 13.26 5.05
CA LEU A 97 -17.46 14.08 4.81
C LEU A 97 -17.50 14.60 3.38
N PHE A 98 -17.26 15.90 3.21
CA PHE A 98 -17.38 16.58 1.93
C PHE A 98 -16.02 16.98 1.38
N GLN A 99 -15.93 16.99 0.05
CA GLN A 99 -14.82 17.55 -0.72
C GLN A 99 -15.43 18.33 -1.89
N ASP A 100 -15.02 19.58 -2.04
CA ASP A 100 -15.53 20.49 -3.07
C ASP A 100 -17.08 20.56 -3.10
N GLY A 101 -17.70 20.55 -1.91
CA GLY A 101 -19.16 20.59 -1.74
C GLY A 101 -19.90 19.28 -2.03
N LYS A 102 -19.20 18.19 -2.36
CA LYS A 102 -19.79 16.86 -2.61
C LYS A 102 -19.45 15.89 -1.48
N ALA A 103 -20.44 15.14 -1.01
CA ALA A 103 -20.20 14.07 -0.04
C ALA A 103 -19.37 12.96 -0.69
N ILE A 104 -18.21 12.63 -0.10
CA ILE A 104 -17.30 11.59 -0.58
C ILE A 104 -17.21 10.39 0.35
N TYR A 105 -17.50 10.57 1.64
CA TYR A 105 -17.59 9.48 2.60
C TYR A 105 -18.84 9.59 3.46
N ARG A 106 -19.34 8.43 3.88
CA ARG A 106 -20.18 8.28 5.07
C ARG A 106 -19.39 7.55 6.14
N VAL A 107 -19.36 8.10 7.34
CA VAL A 107 -18.58 7.60 8.48
C VAL A 107 -19.47 7.36 9.69
N GLN A 108 -19.26 6.25 10.37
CA GLN A 108 -19.91 5.89 11.63
C GLN A 108 -18.86 5.50 12.66
N ALA A 109 -19.09 5.83 13.93
CA ALA A 109 -18.22 5.48 15.05
C ALA A 109 -18.99 5.49 16.38
N GLN A 110 -18.34 5.07 17.47
CA GLN A 110 -18.91 5.18 18.83
C GLN A 110 -18.78 6.59 19.40
N ARG A 111 -17.63 7.23 19.16
CA ARG A 111 -17.32 8.58 19.63
C ARG A 111 -16.63 9.37 18.52
N GLY A 112 -16.76 10.69 18.59
CA GLY A 112 -16.03 11.60 17.72
C GLY A 112 -15.73 12.92 18.40
N THR A 113 -14.70 13.58 17.91
CA THR A 113 -14.27 14.88 18.35
C THR A 113 -14.03 15.75 17.12
N VAL A 114 -14.67 16.91 17.08
CA VAL A 114 -14.41 17.96 16.10
C VAL A 114 -13.52 18.98 16.78
N GLU A 115 -12.29 19.10 16.31
CA GLU A 115 -11.27 20.01 16.85
C GLU A 115 -11.13 21.24 15.96
N GLN A 116 -10.75 22.38 16.55
CA GLN A 116 -10.32 23.58 15.83
C GLN A 116 -11.35 24.01 14.77
N ASN A 117 -12.62 24.11 15.17
CA ASN A 117 -13.72 24.51 14.28
C ASN A 117 -13.88 23.61 13.02
N GLY A 118 -13.48 22.34 13.12
CA GLY A 118 -13.64 21.35 12.05
C GLY A 118 -12.45 21.22 11.11
N GLU A 119 -11.29 21.77 11.47
CA GLU A 119 -10.04 21.55 10.76
C GLU A 119 -9.52 20.11 10.91
N ARG A 120 -9.87 19.45 12.01
CA ARG A 120 -9.62 18.03 12.23
C ARG A 120 -10.84 17.38 12.85
N ILE A 121 -11.22 16.23 12.30
CA ILE A 121 -12.22 15.34 12.90
C ILE A 121 -11.51 14.06 13.32
N ARG A 122 -11.77 13.63 14.55
CA ARG A 122 -11.33 12.34 15.08
C ARG A 122 -12.53 11.48 15.40
N LEU A 123 -12.47 10.21 15.07
CA LEU A 123 -13.46 9.21 15.42
C LEU A 123 -12.79 8.05 16.12
N ASP A 124 -13.47 7.50 17.13
CA ASP A 124 -12.96 6.45 17.99
C ASP A 124 -14.02 5.35 18.18
N GLY A 125 -13.57 4.10 18.06
CA GLY A 125 -14.34 2.88 18.30
C GLY A 125 -15.26 2.45 17.15
N ALA A 126 -15.13 1.17 16.74
CA ALA A 126 -16.00 0.49 15.78
C ALA A 126 -16.30 1.29 14.50
N ILE A 127 -15.26 1.84 13.89
CA ILE A 127 -15.38 2.78 12.79
C ILE A 127 -15.77 2.04 11.51
N VAL A 128 -16.70 2.62 10.77
CA VAL A 128 -17.05 2.21 9.41
C VAL A 128 -17.05 3.44 8.52
N ALA A 129 -16.10 3.51 7.59
CA ALA A 129 -16.01 4.57 6.59
C ALA A 129 -16.31 3.99 5.20
N THR A 130 -17.37 4.48 4.56
CA THR A 130 -17.80 4.06 3.23
C THR A 130 -17.46 5.14 2.21
N ASP A 131 -16.64 4.83 1.20
CA ASP A 131 -16.41 5.69 0.03
C ASP A 131 -17.67 5.67 -0.85
N LEU A 132 -18.33 6.81 -0.97
CA LEU A 132 -19.58 6.94 -1.72
C LEU A 132 -19.38 6.86 -3.24
N ARG A 133 -18.15 6.99 -3.72
CA ARG A 133 -17.81 6.95 -5.16
C ARG A 133 -17.58 5.51 -5.64
N SER A 134 -16.96 4.67 -4.82
CA SER A 134 -16.57 3.30 -5.20
C SER A 134 -17.28 2.20 -4.40
N GLY A 135 -18.02 2.55 -3.34
CA GLY A 135 -18.60 1.57 -2.40
C GLY A 135 -17.54 0.86 -1.57
N ALA A 136 -16.31 1.39 -1.48
CA ALA A 136 -15.27 0.81 -0.64
C ALA A 136 -15.62 1.01 0.83
N ILE A 137 -15.31 0.03 1.68
CA ILE A 137 -15.54 0.13 3.13
C ILE A 137 -14.22 -0.07 3.84
N LEU A 138 -13.82 0.91 4.65
CA LEU A 138 -12.74 0.82 5.62
C LEU A 138 -13.32 0.68 7.01
N LYS A 139 -12.73 -0.19 7.82
CA LYS A 139 -13.05 -0.38 9.23
C LYS A 139 -11.79 -0.25 10.07
N GLY A 140 -11.94 0.20 11.31
CA GLY A 140 -10.85 0.35 12.27
C GLY A 140 -11.37 0.83 13.62
N ASN A 141 -10.47 1.21 14.51
CA ASN A 141 -10.84 1.75 15.82
C ASN A 141 -10.48 3.23 16.00
N GLU A 142 -9.64 3.77 15.11
CA GLU A 142 -9.30 5.20 15.08
C GLU A 142 -9.36 5.71 13.65
N LEU A 143 -9.96 6.89 13.47
CA LEU A 143 -9.99 7.60 12.19
C LEU A 143 -9.73 9.07 12.43
N SER A 144 -8.88 9.66 11.58
CA SER A 144 -8.67 11.09 11.51
C SER A 144 -8.98 11.59 10.10
N TRP A 145 -9.72 12.68 10.02
CA TRP A 145 -10.04 13.37 8.79
C TRP A 145 -9.53 14.81 8.87
N GLU A 146 -8.70 15.18 7.90
CA GLU A 146 -8.10 16.51 7.79
C GLU A 146 -8.50 17.13 6.44
N PRO A 147 -9.65 17.83 6.36
CA PRO A 147 -10.20 18.34 5.10
C PRO A 147 -9.22 19.18 4.29
N LYS A 148 -8.46 20.08 4.95
CA LYS A 148 -7.50 20.98 4.29
C LYS A 148 -6.36 20.21 3.59
N GLN A 149 -6.04 19.01 4.06
CA GLN A 149 -4.98 18.15 3.51
C GLN A 149 -5.53 17.05 2.59
N ASP A 150 -6.85 16.97 2.43
CA ASP A 150 -7.53 15.87 1.73
C ASP A 150 -7.15 14.49 2.25
N LEU A 151 -6.84 14.38 3.54
CA LEU A 151 -6.21 13.21 4.15
C LEU A 151 -7.15 12.50 5.11
N LEU A 152 -7.43 11.23 4.82
CA LEU A 152 -8.12 10.31 5.71
C LEU A 152 -7.12 9.28 6.26
N ILE A 153 -7.05 9.14 7.58
CA ILE A 153 -6.16 8.18 8.24
C ILE A 153 -7.01 7.22 9.04
N VAL A 154 -6.78 5.91 8.89
CA VAL A 154 -7.47 4.86 9.66
C VAL A 154 -6.44 3.95 10.30
N ARG A 155 -6.61 3.64 11.59
CA ARG A 155 -5.67 2.84 12.38
C ARG A 155 -6.38 1.82 13.24
N ASN A 156 -5.57 0.94 13.84
CA ASN A 156 -5.95 0.03 14.91
C ASN A 156 -7.05 -0.97 14.49
N GLY A 157 -6.63 -2.16 14.04
CA GLY A 157 -7.56 -3.16 13.51
C GLY A 157 -8.07 -2.83 12.10
N LEU A 158 -7.27 -2.11 11.30
CA LEU A 158 -7.67 -1.67 9.97
C LEU A 158 -7.96 -2.86 9.06
N THR A 159 -9.17 -2.86 8.49
CA THR A 159 -9.56 -3.74 7.39
C THR A 159 -10.26 -2.94 6.30
N GLY A 160 -10.12 -3.36 5.05
CA GLY A 160 -10.68 -2.68 3.90
C GLY A 160 -11.29 -3.65 2.90
N THR A 161 -12.40 -3.25 2.29
CA THR A 161 -13.04 -3.99 1.21
C THR A 161 -13.30 -3.09 0.02
N HIS A 162 -12.96 -3.58 -1.17
CA HIS A 162 -13.19 -2.96 -2.46
C HIS A 162 -13.64 -4.04 -3.45
N PRO A 163 -14.30 -3.69 -4.57
CA PRO A 163 -14.62 -4.66 -5.62
C PRO A 163 -13.41 -5.46 -6.12
N GLN A 164 -12.23 -4.85 -6.21
CA GLN A 164 -11.02 -5.50 -6.73
C GLN A 164 -10.22 -6.29 -5.67
N LEU A 165 -10.24 -5.85 -4.41
CA LEU A 165 -9.40 -6.45 -3.36
C LEU A 165 -9.97 -6.25 -1.96
N ARG A 166 -9.48 -7.06 -1.02
CA ARG A 166 -9.63 -6.85 0.43
C ARG A 166 -8.25 -6.58 1.03
N LEU A 167 -8.17 -5.80 2.10
CA LEU A 167 -6.90 -5.49 2.74
C LEU A 167 -6.99 -5.49 4.26
N SER A 168 -5.85 -5.67 4.91
CA SER A 168 -5.61 -5.39 6.33
C SER A 168 -4.22 -4.81 6.51
N ALA A 169 -4.05 -3.89 7.46
CA ALA A 169 -2.78 -3.28 7.82
C ALA A 169 -2.89 -2.67 9.24
N ASN A 170 -1.81 -2.09 9.77
CA ASN A 170 -1.87 -1.33 11.02
C ASN A 170 -2.43 0.09 10.80
N GLU A 171 -2.07 0.72 9.68
CA GLU A 171 -2.48 2.08 9.32
C GLU A 171 -2.71 2.20 7.81
N ALA A 172 -3.71 3.00 7.43
CA ALA A 172 -3.94 3.48 6.08
C ALA A 172 -3.95 5.01 6.08
N ARG A 173 -3.21 5.62 5.15
CA ARG A 173 -3.29 7.05 4.82
C ARG A 173 -3.82 7.19 3.41
N LEU A 174 -4.98 7.81 3.26
CA LEU A 174 -5.65 7.98 1.98
C LEU A 174 -5.68 9.45 1.61
N ASN A 175 -4.95 9.81 0.55
CA ASN A 175 -5.11 11.11 -0.10
C ASN A 175 -6.30 11.02 -1.07
N ASN A 176 -7.34 11.79 -0.81
CA ASN A 176 -8.61 11.69 -1.52
C ASN A 176 -8.57 12.22 -2.94
N ARG A 177 -7.81 13.29 -3.19
CA ARG A 177 -7.67 13.89 -4.53
C ARG A 177 -6.82 13.01 -5.43
N GLN A 178 -5.72 12.49 -4.90
CA GLN A 178 -4.81 11.60 -5.63
C GLN A 178 -5.32 10.17 -5.72
N ARG A 179 -6.39 9.81 -4.99
CA ARG A 179 -6.94 8.45 -4.92
C ARG A 179 -5.85 7.42 -4.62
N ARG A 180 -4.98 7.80 -3.69
CA ARG A 180 -3.74 7.11 -3.33
C ARG A 180 -3.78 6.71 -1.86
N MET A 181 -3.69 5.42 -1.59
CA MET A 181 -3.68 4.85 -0.25
C MET A 181 -2.30 4.28 0.07
N GLU A 182 -1.67 4.80 1.11
CA GLU A 182 -0.49 4.19 1.72
C GLU A 182 -0.95 3.27 2.85
N LEU A 183 -0.46 2.04 2.84
CA LEU A 183 -0.72 1.01 3.85
C LEU A 183 0.59 0.67 4.52
N THR A 184 0.60 0.66 5.85
CA THR A 184 1.82 0.38 6.63
C THR A 184 1.54 -0.59 7.77
N GLY A 185 2.52 -1.46 8.03
CA GLY A 185 2.53 -2.41 9.13
C GLY A 185 1.73 -3.67 8.81
N LYS A 186 2.44 -4.80 8.66
CA LYS A 186 1.85 -6.14 8.42
C LYS A 186 0.76 -6.14 7.33
N VAL A 187 1.04 -5.47 6.21
CA VAL A 187 0.04 -5.29 5.15
C VAL A 187 -0.24 -6.64 4.48
N VAL A 188 -1.52 -6.98 4.36
CA VAL A 188 -2.01 -8.11 3.56
C VAL A 188 -3.10 -7.60 2.63
N ALA A 189 -2.89 -7.76 1.32
CA ALA A 189 -3.90 -7.48 0.30
C ALA A 189 -4.29 -8.77 -0.43
N LEU A 190 -5.60 -9.04 -0.49
CA LEU A 190 -6.22 -10.16 -1.19
C LEU A 190 -6.91 -9.65 -2.44
N VAL A 191 -6.26 -9.79 -3.60
CA VAL A 191 -6.81 -9.48 -4.92
C VAL A 191 -7.78 -10.59 -5.32
N ARG A 192 -8.93 -10.22 -5.88
CA ARG A 192 -9.99 -11.20 -6.22
C ARG A 192 -9.78 -11.88 -7.56
N ASP A 193 -9.36 -11.14 -8.57
CA ASP A 193 -9.18 -11.63 -9.94
C ASP A 193 -7.91 -11.04 -10.56
N PRO A 194 -6.84 -11.84 -10.76
CA PRO A 194 -6.70 -13.23 -10.31
C PRO A 194 -6.56 -13.29 -8.77
N SER A 195 -6.83 -14.45 -8.19
CA SER A 195 -6.70 -14.65 -6.73
C SER A 195 -5.24 -14.57 -6.31
N LEU A 196 -4.85 -13.42 -5.75
CA LEU A 196 -3.49 -13.16 -5.26
C LEU A 196 -3.51 -12.70 -3.80
N ARG A 197 -2.54 -13.16 -3.02
CA ARG A 197 -2.23 -12.59 -1.71
C ARG A 197 -0.90 -11.86 -1.78
N VAL A 198 -0.92 -10.56 -1.55
CA VAL A 198 0.25 -9.69 -1.45
C VAL A 198 0.52 -9.39 0.01
N GLN A 199 1.74 -9.60 0.46
CA GLN A 199 2.18 -9.36 1.83
C GLN A 199 3.43 -8.50 1.81
N ALA A 200 3.42 -7.39 2.56
CA ALA A 200 4.56 -6.48 2.65
C ALA A 200 4.48 -5.65 3.94
N GLU A 201 5.57 -4.97 4.28
CA GLU A 201 5.53 -3.98 5.37
C GLU A 201 4.87 -2.67 4.94
N GLN A 202 5.00 -2.31 3.66
CA GLN A 202 4.41 -1.12 3.07
C GLN A 202 3.88 -1.43 1.67
N LEU A 203 2.66 -0.96 1.38
CA LEU A 203 2.08 -0.95 0.04
C LEU A 203 1.50 0.43 -0.27
N VAL A 204 1.57 0.81 -1.54
CA VAL A 204 0.86 1.97 -2.08
C VAL A 204 -0.16 1.48 -3.10
N TRP A 205 -1.43 1.73 -2.85
CA TRP A 205 -2.49 1.44 -3.80
C TRP A 205 -2.93 2.72 -4.51
N LEU A 206 -2.68 2.75 -5.82
CA LEU A 206 -3.11 3.80 -6.75
C LEU A 206 -4.44 3.34 -7.35
N MET A 207 -5.56 3.80 -6.79
CA MET A 207 -6.88 3.24 -7.12
C MET A 207 -7.28 3.54 -8.56
N ASP A 208 -7.04 4.77 -9.03
CA ASP A 208 -7.42 5.19 -10.39
C ASP A 208 -6.54 4.51 -11.45
N GLN A 209 -5.27 4.27 -11.13
CA GLN A 209 -4.35 3.51 -11.98
C GLN A 209 -4.56 2.00 -11.87
N GLN A 210 -5.33 1.54 -10.87
CA GLN A 210 -5.54 0.14 -10.55
C GLN A 210 -4.22 -0.63 -10.32
N LYS A 211 -3.28 -0.01 -9.58
CA LYS A 211 -1.96 -0.57 -9.30
C LYS A 211 -1.67 -0.64 -7.81
N VAL A 212 -1.16 -1.78 -7.36
CA VAL A 212 -0.63 -1.97 -6.00
C VAL A 212 0.88 -2.10 -6.08
N ASN A 213 1.58 -1.16 -5.48
CA ASN A 213 3.04 -1.06 -5.54
C ASN A 213 3.64 -1.38 -4.17
N SER A 214 4.78 -2.04 -4.18
CA SER A 214 5.67 -2.14 -3.03
C SER A 214 7.07 -1.69 -3.46
N ASP A 215 7.61 -0.73 -2.74
CA ASP A 215 8.98 -0.23 -2.89
C ASP A 215 9.97 -0.91 -1.92
N ARG A 216 9.47 -1.90 -1.17
CA ARG A 216 10.18 -2.70 -0.17
C ARG A 216 9.91 -4.19 -0.40
N PRO A 217 10.67 -5.09 0.27
CA PRO A 217 10.45 -6.53 0.15
C PRO A 217 9.00 -6.94 0.32
N ALA A 218 8.49 -7.64 -0.69
CA ALA A 218 7.12 -8.11 -0.75
C ALA A 218 7.08 -9.58 -1.17
N GLN A 219 6.06 -10.27 -0.67
CA GLN A 219 5.72 -11.63 -1.06
C GLN A 219 4.36 -11.64 -1.74
N ILE A 220 4.27 -12.32 -2.88
CA ILE A 220 3.04 -12.45 -3.67
C ILE A 220 2.75 -13.93 -3.86
N GLN A 221 1.56 -14.39 -3.52
CA GLN A 221 1.13 -15.78 -3.68
C GLN A 221 -0.04 -15.85 -4.64
N GLN A 222 0.03 -16.74 -5.64
CA GLN A 222 -1.14 -17.14 -6.41
C GLN A 222 -1.91 -18.21 -5.63
N LEU A 223 -3.22 -18.05 -5.52
CA LEU A 223 -4.08 -18.98 -4.80
C LEU A 223 -5.04 -19.70 -5.74
N ARG A 224 -5.26 -20.98 -5.49
CA ARG A 224 -6.37 -21.78 -6.01
C ARG A 224 -7.18 -22.28 -4.81
N GLY A 225 -8.32 -21.65 -4.55
CA GLY A 225 -9.01 -21.82 -3.27
C GLY A 225 -8.12 -21.36 -2.11
N GLN A 226 -7.80 -22.27 -1.19
CA GLN A 226 -6.90 -22.00 -0.06
C GLN A 226 -5.44 -22.39 -0.34
N GLN A 227 -5.16 -23.11 -1.43
CA GLN A 227 -3.84 -23.61 -1.75
C GLN A 227 -3.03 -22.55 -2.51
N THR A 228 -1.79 -22.33 -2.09
CA THR A 228 -0.83 -21.57 -2.90
C THR A 228 -0.38 -22.44 -4.05
N ILE A 229 -0.37 -21.94 -5.28
CA ILE A 229 0.12 -22.69 -6.46
C ILE A 229 1.40 -22.10 -7.04
N ALA A 230 1.64 -20.82 -6.75
CA ALA A 230 2.86 -20.11 -7.09
C ALA A 230 3.16 -19.06 -6.01
N GLN A 231 4.43 -18.79 -5.77
CA GLN A 231 4.89 -17.79 -4.82
C GLN A 231 6.04 -16.98 -5.42
N ALA A 232 5.95 -15.67 -5.31
CA ALA A 232 6.98 -14.74 -5.72
C ALA A 232 7.47 -13.90 -4.54
N LYS A 233 8.73 -13.51 -4.59
CA LYS A 233 9.39 -12.56 -3.69
C LYS A 233 10.25 -11.61 -4.49
N SER A 234 10.37 -10.37 -4.05
CA SER A 234 11.22 -9.33 -4.66
C SER A 234 11.36 -8.15 -3.71
N ASP A 235 12.42 -7.34 -3.87
CA ASP A 235 12.59 -6.12 -3.10
C ASP A 235 11.65 -4.99 -3.56
N ARG A 236 11.16 -5.08 -4.81
CA ARG A 236 10.17 -4.16 -5.35
C ARG A 236 9.19 -4.89 -6.25
N SER A 237 7.91 -4.54 -6.14
CA SER A 237 6.87 -5.19 -6.92
C SER A 237 5.76 -4.22 -7.33
N THR A 238 5.10 -4.53 -8.43
CA THR A 238 3.89 -3.86 -8.90
C THR A 238 2.89 -4.90 -9.34
N VAL A 239 1.67 -4.86 -8.80
CA VAL A 239 0.53 -5.63 -9.26
C VAL A 239 -0.39 -4.70 -10.03
N ASP A 240 -0.43 -4.87 -11.35
CA ASP A 240 -1.40 -4.21 -12.21
C ASP A 240 -2.71 -5.01 -12.20
N LEU A 241 -3.71 -4.50 -11.50
CA LEU A 241 -4.99 -5.17 -11.28
C LEU A 241 -5.82 -5.27 -12.58
N LYS A 242 -5.63 -4.32 -13.51
CA LYS A 242 -6.35 -4.28 -14.79
C LYS A 242 -5.72 -5.25 -15.78
N ALA A 243 -4.40 -5.19 -15.92
CA ALA A 243 -3.64 -6.04 -16.85
C ALA A 243 -3.43 -7.46 -16.32
N LYS A 244 -3.62 -7.67 -15.01
CA LYS A 244 -3.38 -8.95 -14.31
C LYS A 244 -1.92 -9.40 -14.42
N ILE A 245 -1.02 -8.41 -14.35
CA ILE A 245 0.41 -8.57 -14.48
C ILE A 245 1.08 -8.20 -13.15
N VAL A 246 1.97 -9.08 -12.68
CA VAL A 246 2.86 -8.82 -11.57
C VAL A 246 4.26 -8.53 -12.13
N THR A 247 4.79 -7.35 -11.83
CA THR A 247 6.18 -7.00 -12.13
C THR A 247 7.00 -7.13 -10.85
N LEU A 248 8.07 -7.90 -10.89
CA LEU A 248 8.99 -8.14 -9.78
C LEU A 248 10.36 -7.61 -10.19
N THR A 249 10.95 -6.75 -9.36
CA THR A 249 12.25 -6.14 -9.64
C THR A 249 13.15 -6.22 -8.43
N GLN A 250 14.45 -6.42 -8.67
CA GLN A 250 15.50 -6.62 -7.66
C GLN A 250 15.29 -7.89 -6.81
N ASN A 251 16.23 -8.83 -6.92
CA ASN A 251 16.19 -10.11 -6.19
C ASN A 251 14.87 -10.86 -6.40
N ALA A 252 14.32 -10.83 -7.62
CA ALA A 252 13.06 -11.47 -7.93
C ALA A 252 13.23 -12.99 -7.97
N GLN A 253 12.43 -13.69 -7.16
CA GLN A 253 12.36 -15.14 -7.11
C GLN A 253 10.90 -15.55 -7.26
N LEU A 254 10.62 -16.47 -8.17
CA LEU A 254 9.31 -17.07 -8.36
C LEU A 254 9.44 -18.59 -8.25
N VAL A 255 8.64 -19.19 -7.37
CA VAL A 255 8.55 -20.63 -7.16
C VAL A 255 7.16 -21.10 -7.59
N GLN A 256 7.15 -22.02 -8.55
CA GLN A 256 5.95 -22.73 -9.01
C GLN A 256 5.89 -24.09 -8.29
N GLN A 257 4.70 -24.51 -7.84
CA GLN A 257 4.56 -25.81 -7.17
C GLN A 257 4.41 -26.98 -8.14
N ASP A 258 3.66 -26.77 -9.22
CA ASP A 258 3.45 -27.76 -10.27
C ASP A 258 3.57 -27.10 -11.66
N PRO A 259 4.63 -27.43 -12.44
CA PRO A 259 5.78 -28.25 -12.05
C PRO A 259 6.69 -27.52 -11.03
N PRO A 260 7.46 -28.24 -10.19
CA PRO A 260 8.29 -27.66 -9.13
C PRO A 260 9.53 -26.96 -9.70
N LEU A 261 9.35 -25.70 -10.07
CA LEU A 261 10.36 -24.85 -10.68
C LEU A 261 10.60 -23.60 -9.85
N GLN A 262 11.86 -23.15 -9.84
CA GLN A 262 12.23 -21.86 -9.30
C GLN A 262 12.88 -21.01 -10.40
N VAL A 263 12.42 -19.77 -10.55
CA VAL A 263 12.94 -18.78 -11.48
C VAL A 263 13.50 -17.63 -10.67
N ASN A 264 14.77 -17.28 -10.88
CA ASN A 264 15.41 -16.13 -10.27
C ASN A 264 15.86 -15.15 -11.36
N SER A 265 15.61 -13.86 -11.17
CA SER A 265 16.14 -12.78 -12.02
C SER A 265 16.07 -11.44 -11.28
N ASN A 266 16.66 -10.39 -11.83
CA ASN A 266 16.47 -9.03 -11.33
C ASN A 266 15.25 -8.32 -11.94
N ALA A 267 14.66 -8.86 -13.01
CA ALA A 267 13.45 -8.35 -13.62
C ALA A 267 12.58 -9.51 -14.14
N LEU A 268 11.45 -9.75 -13.47
CA LEU A 268 10.44 -10.73 -13.91
C LEU A 268 9.10 -10.04 -14.13
N THR A 269 8.45 -10.39 -15.25
CA THR A 269 7.05 -10.05 -15.50
C THR A 269 6.24 -11.32 -15.52
N TRP A 270 5.25 -11.41 -14.65
CA TRP A 270 4.38 -12.56 -14.54
C TRP A 270 2.96 -12.17 -14.94
N ASN A 271 2.56 -12.58 -16.14
CA ASN A 271 1.20 -12.50 -16.60
C ASN A 271 0.42 -13.68 -16.02
N VAL A 272 -0.35 -13.41 -14.97
CA VAL A 272 -1.00 -14.44 -14.16
C VAL A 272 -2.11 -15.13 -14.94
N SER A 273 -2.83 -14.40 -15.80
CA SER A 273 -3.93 -14.93 -16.61
C SER A 273 -3.45 -15.80 -17.76
N ASN A 274 -2.42 -15.36 -18.48
CA ASN A 274 -1.84 -16.12 -19.59
C ASN A 274 -0.85 -17.18 -19.12
N GLN A 275 -0.54 -17.19 -17.81
CA GLN A 275 0.43 -18.08 -17.18
C GLN A 275 1.81 -18.03 -17.84
N ILE A 276 2.24 -16.81 -18.18
CA ILE A 276 3.52 -16.52 -18.80
C ILE A 276 4.39 -15.78 -17.79
N ILE A 277 5.65 -16.20 -17.68
CA ILE A 277 6.69 -15.50 -16.95
C ILE A 277 7.77 -15.11 -17.93
N ASP A 278 8.07 -13.83 -18.00
CA ASP A 278 9.11 -13.26 -18.85
C ASP A 278 10.23 -12.70 -17.97
N ALA A 279 11.48 -13.01 -18.34
CA ALA A 279 12.69 -12.46 -17.77
C ALA A 279 13.45 -11.72 -18.86
N THR A 280 13.56 -10.40 -18.75
CA THR A 280 14.28 -9.54 -19.70
C THR A 280 15.71 -9.25 -19.27
N GLN A 281 16.12 -9.79 -18.12
CA GLN A 281 17.45 -9.72 -17.54
C GLN A 281 17.94 -11.14 -17.23
N PRO A 282 19.25 -11.31 -16.93
CA PRO A 282 19.82 -12.62 -16.65
C PRO A 282 18.94 -13.42 -15.69
N VAL A 283 18.69 -14.66 -16.07
CA VAL A 283 17.71 -15.54 -15.45
C VAL A 283 18.36 -16.87 -15.12
N SER A 284 17.97 -17.43 -13.97
CA SER A 284 18.29 -18.79 -13.56
C SER A 284 17.00 -19.53 -13.32
N VAL A 285 16.80 -20.65 -14.01
CA VAL A 285 15.68 -21.57 -13.84
C VAL A 285 16.19 -22.86 -13.23
N GLN A 286 15.60 -23.29 -12.12
CA GLN A 286 15.98 -24.51 -11.42
C GLN A 286 14.81 -25.49 -11.35
N GLN A 287 15.08 -26.74 -11.73
CA GLN A 287 14.20 -27.88 -11.47
C GLN A 287 14.54 -28.45 -10.09
N LEU A 288 13.60 -28.34 -9.13
CA LEU A 288 13.88 -28.62 -7.72
C LEU A 288 14.08 -30.13 -7.43
N GLN A 289 13.41 -31.03 -8.14
CA GLN A 289 13.48 -32.48 -7.94
C GLN A 289 14.69 -33.13 -8.62
N GLN A 290 15.09 -32.64 -9.78
CA GLN A 290 16.14 -33.19 -10.64
C GLN A 290 17.48 -32.47 -10.44
N ARG A 291 17.48 -31.35 -9.70
CA ARG A 291 18.67 -30.54 -9.42
C ARG A 291 19.38 -30.10 -10.69
N ILE A 292 18.57 -29.63 -11.64
CA ILE A 292 19.03 -29.07 -12.91
C ILE A 292 18.90 -27.56 -12.80
N THR A 293 19.96 -26.84 -13.15
CA THR A 293 19.97 -25.38 -13.21
C THR A 293 20.28 -24.96 -14.62
N VAL A 294 19.46 -24.08 -15.18
CA VAL A 294 19.69 -23.47 -16.49
C VAL A 294 19.75 -21.96 -16.34
N THR A 295 20.82 -21.35 -16.82
CA THR A 295 21.01 -19.90 -16.83
C THR A 295 21.02 -19.36 -18.25
N ALA A 296 20.54 -18.13 -18.46
CA ALA A 296 20.57 -17.42 -19.73
C ALA A 296 20.46 -15.90 -19.51
N ASP A 297 20.69 -15.08 -20.55
CA ASP A 297 20.53 -13.62 -20.44
C ASP A 297 19.06 -13.19 -20.42
N ARG A 298 18.17 -14.00 -20.99
CA ARG A 298 16.71 -13.79 -20.99
C ARG A 298 15.97 -15.11 -21.10
N GLY A 299 14.72 -15.11 -20.68
CA GLY A 299 13.89 -16.30 -20.71
C GLY A 299 12.41 -16.01 -20.74
N ARG A 300 11.66 -16.95 -21.30
CA ARG A 300 10.20 -16.99 -21.29
C ARG A 300 9.75 -18.37 -20.84
N MET A 301 8.87 -18.41 -19.86
CA MET A 301 8.24 -19.62 -19.38
C MET A 301 6.74 -19.55 -19.62
N ASN A 302 6.18 -20.59 -20.23
CA ASN A 302 4.74 -20.73 -20.45
C ASN A 302 4.27 -21.94 -19.65
N MET A 303 3.48 -21.71 -18.59
CA MET A 303 2.99 -22.78 -17.72
C MET A 303 1.83 -23.57 -18.31
N GLN A 304 1.07 -22.98 -19.25
CA GLN A 304 0.01 -23.69 -19.96
C GLN A 304 0.62 -24.74 -20.90
N GLN A 305 1.65 -24.36 -21.66
CA GLN A 305 2.40 -25.25 -22.55
C GLN A 305 3.45 -26.08 -21.81
N LYS A 306 3.75 -25.71 -20.55
CA LYS A 306 4.83 -26.27 -19.74
C LYS A 306 6.17 -26.26 -20.48
N THR A 307 6.52 -25.10 -21.01
CA THR A 307 7.77 -24.87 -21.76
C THR A 307 8.59 -23.72 -21.16
N VAL A 308 9.91 -23.81 -21.28
CA VAL A 308 10.86 -22.74 -20.97
C VAL A 308 11.72 -22.49 -22.22
N ASP A 309 11.67 -21.28 -22.75
CA ASP A 309 12.54 -20.80 -23.84
C ASP A 309 13.57 -19.86 -23.25
N LEU A 310 14.85 -20.24 -23.34
CA LEU A 310 15.99 -19.52 -22.81
C LEU A 310 16.87 -19.10 -23.97
N GLN A 311 17.31 -17.84 -23.97
CA GLN A 311 18.03 -17.26 -25.10
C GLN A 311 19.26 -16.50 -24.62
N GLN A 312 20.32 -16.60 -25.42
CA GLN A 312 21.65 -16.03 -25.24
C GLN A 312 22.40 -16.57 -24.03
N ASN A 313 23.66 -16.94 -24.26
CA ASN A 313 24.59 -17.43 -23.25
C ASN A 313 23.99 -18.53 -22.36
N VAL A 314 23.22 -19.44 -22.97
CA VAL A 314 22.49 -20.46 -22.22
C VAL A 314 23.48 -21.50 -21.69
N LYS A 315 23.40 -21.77 -20.39
CA LYS A 315 24.18 -22.82 -19.72
C LYS A 315 23.27 -23.67 -18.87
N ALA A 316 23.18 -24.97 -19.16
CA ALA A 316 22.49 -25.94 -18.33
C ALA A 316 23.52 -26.80 -17.58
N VAL A 317 23.29 -27.03 -16.29
CA VAL A 317 24.12 -27.87 -15.41
C VAL A 317 23.24 -28.89 -14.71
N GLY A 318 23.57 -30.17 -14.87
CA GLY A 318 22.92 -31.29 -14.19
C GLY A 318 23.85 -31.88 -13.12
N GLN A 319 23.39 -31.96 -11.87
CA GLN A 319 24.23 -32.43 -10.77
C GLN A 319 24.52 -33.95 -10.79
N ARG A 320 23.60 -34.78 -11.29
CA ARG A 320 23.71 -36.25 -11.20
C ARG A 320 24.97 -36.82 -11.87
N ASN A 321 25.31 -36.34 -13.07
CA ASN A 321 26.48 -36.81 -13.84
C ASN A 321 27.54 -35.72 -14.04
N ARG A 322 27.41 -34.60 -13.32
CA ARG A 322 28.23 -33.38 -13.56
C ARG A 322 28.20 -32.99 -15.04
N SER A 323 27.02 -33.01 -15.64
CA SER A 323 26.83 -32.68 -17.05
C SER A 323 26.67 -31.17 -17.23
N GLN A 324 27.18 -30.66 -18.34
CA GLN A 324 27.07 -29.27 -18.73
C GLN A 324 26.74 -29.16 -20.21
N LEU A 325 25.82 -28.25 -20.54
CA LEU A 325 25.44 -27.89 -21.89
C LEU A 325 25.55 -26.37 -22.04
N THR A 326 26.20 -25.89 -23.10
CA THR A 326 26.17 -24.48 -23.49
C THR A 326 25.61 -24.33 -24.91
N THR A 327 24.83 -23.27 -25.16
CA THR A 327 24.18 -23.01 -26.45
C THR A 327 23.67 -21.56 -26.54
N ASP A 328 23.31 -21.11 -27.74
CA ASP A 328 22.70 -19.78 -27.93
C ASP A 328 21.21 -19.75 -27.56
N ARG A 329 20.48 -20.86 -27.76
CA ARG A 329 19.06 -20.99 -27.38
C ARG A 329 18.75 -22.38 -26.88
N LEU A 330 17.91 -22.47 -25.85
CA LEU A 330 17.41 -23.72 -25.30
C LEU A 330 15.91 -23.66 -25.11
N LEU A 331 15.19 -24.56 -25.79
CA LEU A 331 13.78 -24.83 -25.52
C LEU A 331 13.67 -26.10 -24.67
N TRP A 332 13.05 -25.98 -23.49
CA TRP A 332 12.83 -27.07 -22.56
C TRP A 332 11.33 -27.34 -22.41
N GLN A 333 10.93 -28.57 -22.69
CA GLN A 333 9.60 -29.10 -22.42
C GLN A 333 9.60 -29.76 -21.04
N ILE A 334 8.91 -29.16 -20.08
CA ILE A 334 9.02 -29.54 -18.66
C ILE A 334 8.39 -30.92 -18.40
N ASN A 335 7.31 -31.29 -19.08
CA ASN A 335 6.66 -32.59 -18.88
C ASN A 335 7.53 -33.77 -19.36
N THR A 336 8.07 -33.66 -20.58
CA THR A 336 8.85 -34.74 -21.22
C THR A 336 10.32 -34.69 -20.85
N GLN A 337 10.73 -33.61 -20.19
CA GLN A 337 12.11 -33.22 -19.91
C GLN A 337 12.97 -33.14 -21.18
N GLN A 338 12.32 -32.96 -22.34
CA GLN A 338 12.99 -32.81 -23.62
C GLN A 338 13.58 -31.40 -23.72
N ILE A 339 14.83 -31.33 -24.16
CA ILE A 339 15.52 -30.10 -24.49
C ILE A 339 15.85 -30.07 -25.98
N THR A 340 15.77 -28.89 -26.57
CA THR A 340 16.27 -28.58 -27.91
C THR A 340 17.22 -27.40 -27.78
N ALA A 341 18.50 -27.64 -28.03
CA ALA A 341 19.56 -26.64 -28.00
C ALA A 341 19.95 -26.28 -29.45
N GLU A 342 20.12 -24.99 -29.71
CA GLU A 342 20.40 -24.43 -31.03
C GLU A 342 21.46 -23.34 -30.94
N GLY A 343 22.46 -23.40 -31.83
CA GLY A 343 23.56 -22.46 -31.88
C GLY A 343 24.67 -22.79 -30.87
N ASN A 344 25.92 -22.88 -31.38
CA ASN A 344 27.14 -23.10 -30.60
C ASN A 344 27.01 -24.18 -29.51
N VAL A 345 26.44 -25.34 -29.86
CA VAL A 345 26.13 -26.37 -28.86
C VAL A 345 27.39 -27.09 -28.43
N ILE A 346 27.67 -27.08 -27.14
CA ILE A 346 28.75 -27.86 -26.51
C ILE A 346 28.16 -28.62 -25.33
N TYR A 347 28.29 -29.95 -25.34
CA TYR A 347 27.88 -30.82 -24.24
C TYR A 347 29.08 -31.57 -23.68
N THR A 348 29.21 -31.55 -22.35
CA THR A 348 30.24 -32.29 -21.61
C THR A 348 29.62 -33.07 -20.46
N GLN A 349 30.07 -34.30 -20.25
CA GLN A 349 29.69 -35.14 -19.13
C GLN A 349 30.91 -35.88 -18.57
N ALA A 350 30.98 -36.03 -17.25
CA ALA A 350 32.11 -36.69 -16.59
C ALA A 350 31.98 -38.22 -16.49
N ASN A 351 30.75 -38.75 -16.43
CA ASN A 351 30.53 -40.20 -16.31
C ASN A 351 29.27 -40.67 -17.07
N PRO A 352 29.42 -41.46 -18.15
CA PRO A 352 30.67 -41.67 -18.90
C PRO A 352 31.21 -40.36 -19.46
N THR A 353 32.52 -40.33 -19.78
CA THR A 353 33.15 -39.14 -20.36
C THR A 353 32.65 -38.93 -21.78
N ILE A 354 31.89 -37.85 -21.96
CA ILE A 354 31.33 -37.46 -23.26
C ILE A 354 31.71 -36.00 -23.52
N ASN A 355 32.24 -35.71 -24.70
CA ASN A 355 32.40 -34.36 -25.21
C ASN A 355 31.84 -34.29 -26.63
N VAL A 356 30.95 -33.34 -26.84
CA VAL A 356 30.11 -33.25 -28.03
C VAL A 356 29.99 -31.80 -28.46
N ARG A 357 30.16 -31.55 -29.76
CA ARG A 357 29.96 -30.23 -30.37
C ARG A 357 29.11 -30.32 -31.64
N GLY A 358 28.24 -29.33 -31.84
CA GLY A 358 27.43 -29.23 -33.04
C GLY A 358 26.56 -27.96 -33.09
N PRO A 359 25.83 -27.73 -34.18
CA PRO A 359 24.93 -26.58 -34.31
C PRO A 359 23.58 -26.79 -33.61
N ARG A 360 23.16 -28.04 -33.37
CA ARG A 360 21.89 -28.37 -32.71
C ARG A 360 21.97 -29.71 -31.97
N ALA A 361 21.31 -29.77 -30.82
CA ALA A 361 21.14 -30.99 -30.05
C ALA A 361 19.70 -31.13 -29.56
N VAL A 362 19.19 -32.35 -29.56
CA VAL A 362 17.92 -32.71 -28.95
C VAL A 362 18.21 -33.78 -27.92
N GLY A 363 17.68 -33.65 -26.71
CA GLY A 363 17.90 -34.67 -25.70
C GLY A 363 16.84 -34.68 -24.62
N ARG A 364 16.94 -35.62 -23.70
CA ARG A 364 16.10 -35.67 -22.49
C ARG A 364 16.97 -35.53 -21.25
N LEU A 365 16.61 -34.60 -20.38
CA LEU A 365 17.34 -34.36 -19.13
C LEU A 365 17.22 -35.55 -18.15
N GLU A 366 16.09 -36.27 -18.16
CA GLU A 366 15.86 -37.46 -17.32
C GLU A 366 16.67 -38.69 -17.76
N ASN A 367 16.60 -38.99 -19.06
CA ASN A 367 17.13 -40.24 -19.63
C ASN A 367 18.54 -40.07 -20.20
N GLN A 368 19.08 -38.85 -20.17
CA GLN A 368 20.47 -38.55 -20.48
C GLN A 368 20.89 -38.93 -21.91
N THR A 369 19.91 -39.10 -22.80
CA THR A 369 20.13 -39.30 -24.22
C THR A 369 20.18 -37.93 -24.89
N ILE A 370 21.34 -37.59 -25.45
CA ILE A 370 21.51 -36.41 -26.30
C ILE A 370 21.80 -36.90 -27.71
N VAL A 371 20.90 -36.60 -28.63
CA VAL A 371 21.01 -36.85 -30.05
C VAL A 371 21.35 -35.53 -30.73
N LEU A 372 22.49 -35.50 -31.41
CA LEU A 372 22.93 -34.34 -32.18
C LEU A 372 22.35 -34.42 -33.58
N SER A 373 21.99 -33.27 -34.15
CA SER A 373 21.52 -33.21 -35.52
C SER A 373 21.96 -31.90 -36.17
N GLY A 374 22.27 -31.95 -37.47
CA GLY A 374 22.68 -30.79 -38.27
C GLY A 374 24.19 -30.56 -38.33
N GLY A 375 24.69 -30.24 -39.52
CA GLY A 375 26.08 -29.83 -39.77
C GLY A 375 27.16 -30.87 -39.43
N ARG A 376 28.41 -30.39 -39.28
CA ARG A 376 29.56 -31.20 -38.83
C ARG A 376 29.45 -31.39 -37.32
N VAL A 377 29.31 -32.66 -36.91
CA VAL A 377 29.24 -33.07 -35.51
C VAL A 377 30.60 -33.65 -35.10
N GLU A 378 31.14 -33.19 -33.97
CA GLU A 378 32.35 -33.76 -33.38
C GLU A 378 32.00 -34.42 -32.06
N THR A 379 32.14 -35.75 -32.02
CA THR A 379 31.83 -36.58 -30.85
C THR A 379 33.09 -37.30 -30.39
N GLN A 380 33.45 -37.11 -29.13
CA GLN A 380 34.51 -37.86 -28.47
C GLN A 380 33.90 -38.60 -27.26
N ILE A 381 33.91 -39.93 -27.32
CA ILE A 381 33.50 -40.83 -26.24
C ILE A 381 34.74 -41.58 -25.79
N ILE A 382 35.07 -41.51 -24.50
CA ILE A 382 36.15 -42.30 -23.90
C ILE A 382 35.46 -43.40 -23.08
N PRO A 383 35.47 -44.67 -23.53
CA PRO A 383 34.98 -45.78 -22.72
C PRO A 383 35.79 -45.88 -21.43
N ASN A 384 35.13 -46.08 -20.29
CA ASN A 384 35.84 -46.54 -19.09
C ASN A 384 36.19 -48.03 -19.29
N PRO A 385 37.42 -48.45 -18.95
CA PRO A 385 37.83 -49.85 -19.00
C PRO A 385 37.06 -50.74 -18.03
#